data_AF-A0A7Y3IVB3-F1
#
_entry.id   AF-A0A7Y3IVB3-F1
#
_cell.length_a   1.000
_cell.length_b   1.000
_cell.length_c   1.000
_cell.angle_alpha   90.00
_cell.angle_beta   90.00
_cell.angle_gamma   90.00
#
_symmetry.space_group_name_H-M   'P 1'
#
loop_
_entity.id
_entity.type
_entity.pdbx_description
1 polymer ?
#
loop_
_entity_poly.entity_id
_entity_poly.type
_entity_poly.pdbx_seq_one_letter_code
_entity_poly.pdbx_strand_id
1 'polypeptide(L)'
;MAIVPKIPYAKPASSIQDQLLKLTSRGLAIPDPTLAEHFLKFVGYYRLIGYGLGFYDRATKCYVAGKSFQDLVDHYTLDRELRVLIMDEIERVEIAVRSCIVNYLSLTYGPHWHLNQGVFVTTFDFAKFSRTVATEVGRSREPFIYHYNRK
;
A
#
# COMPACT_ATOMS: atom_id res chain seq x y z
N MET A 1 4.30 -6.04 -30.71
CA MET A 1 4.89 -6.82 -29.61
C MET A 1 4.14 -8.13 -29.52
N ALA A 2 4.83 -9.28 -29.65
CA ALA A 2 4.20 -10.58 -29.49
C ALA A 2 3.84 -10.80 -28.01
N ILE A 3 2.59 -11.15 -27.72
CA ILE A 3 2.13 -11.46 -26.37
C ILE A 3 2.76 -12.80 -25.96
N VAL A 4 3.68 -12.78 -25.01
CA VAL A 4 4.23 -14.00 -24.44
C VAL A 4 3.09 -14.77 -23.75
N PRO A 5 2.82 -16.04 -24.11
CA PRO A 5 1.76 -16.81 -23.49
C PRO A 5 2.09 -17.00 -21.99
N LYS A 6 1.15 -16.60 -21.13
CA LYS A 6 1.29 -16.77 -19.68
C LYS A 6 1.17 -18.26 -19.34
N ILE A 7 2.17 -18.80 -18.63
CA ILE A 7 2.15 -20.17 -18.14
C ILE A 7 1.04 -20.29 -17.07
N PRO A 8 0.10 -21.24 -17.19
CA PRO A 8 -0.96 -21.44 -16.20
C PRO A 8 -0.39 -21.78 -14.81
N TYR A 9 -0.96 -21.18 -13.77
CA TYR A 9 -0.57 -21.46 -12.39
C TYR A 9 -1.09 -22.84 -11.96
N ALA A 10 -0.17 -23.78 -11.71
CA ALA A 10 -0.50 -25.19 -11.45
C ALA A 10 -0.46 -25.60 -9.96
N LYS A 11 -0.09 -24.71 -9.03
CA LYS A 11 0.06 -25.09 -7.62
C LYS A 11 -1.32 -25.16 -6.94
N PRO A 12 -1.64 -26.24 -6.22
CA PRO A 12 -2.89 -26.34 -5.48
C PRO A 12 -2.94 -25.32 -4.34
N ALA A 13 -4.15 -24.94 -3.94
CA ALA A 13 -4.36 -24.19 -2.71
C ALA A 13 -3.95 -25.06 -1.51
N SER A 14 -3.26 -24.48 -0.53
CA SER A 14 -2.88 -25.14 0.72
C SER A 14 -3.87 -24.80 1.83
N SER A 15 -4.34 -25.78 2.58
CA SER A 15 -5.16 -25.55 3.77
C SER A 15 -4.36 -24.84 4.88
N ILE A 16 -5.02 -24.31 5.90
CA ILE A 16 -4.35 -23.71 7.07
C ILE A 16 -3.45 -24.75 7.76
N GLN A 17 -3.90 -26.00 7.84
CA GLN A 17 -3.10 -27.08 8.43
C GLN A 17 -1.85 -27.38 7.60
N ASP A 18 -1.96 -27.45 6.27
CA ASP A 18 -0.80 -27.62 5.39
C ASP A 18 0.20 -26.47 5.53
N GLN A 19 -0.31 -25.24 5.73
CA GLN A 19 0.51 -24.06 5.94
C GLN A 19 1.27 -24.15 7.27
N LEU A 20 0.61 -24.55 8.36
CA LEU A 20 1.26 -24.75 9.67
C LEU A 20 2.35 -25.82 9.57
N LEU A 21 2.03 -26.99 9.00
CA LEU A 21 3.00 -28.07 8.79
C LEU A 21 4.20 -27.60 7.95
N LYS A 22 3.96 -26.77 6.94
CA LYS A 22 5.03 -26.19 6.12
C LYS A 22 5.90 -25.21 6.90
N LEU A 23 5.34 -24.43 7.81
CA LEU A 23 6.11 -23.51 8.65
C LEU A 23 6.96 -24.29 9.66
N THR A 24 6.36 -25.28 10.33
CA THR A 24 7.06 -26.17 11.27
C THR A 24 8.18 -26.95 10.58
N SER A 25 7.93 -27.54 9.40
CA SER A 25 8.96 -28.28 8.64
C SER A 25 10.12 -27.41 8.15
N ARG A 26 9.95 -26.08 8.16
CA ARG A 26 11.00 -25.11 7.85
C ARG A 26 11.70 -24.57 9.11
N GLY A 27 11.46 -25.17 10.28
CA GLY A 27 12.12 -24.79 11.52
C GLY A 27 11.48 -23.61 12.26
N LEU A 28 10.26 -23.20 11.90
CA LEU A 28 9.54 -22.19 12.68
C LEU A 28 8.82 -22.83 13.86
N ALA A 29 9.10 -22.38 15.07
CA ALA A 29 8.38 -22.83 16.26
C ALA A 29 6.95 -22.28 16.26
N ILE A 30 5.96 -23.11 16.63
CA ILE A 30 4.56 -22.70 16.76
C ILE A 30 4.05 -23.11 18.15
N PRO A 31 4.36 -22.35 19.21
CA PRO A 31 3.98 -22.70 20.57
C PRO A 31 2.46 -22.66 20.80
N ASP A 32 1.77 -21.76 20.11
CA ASP A 32 0.31 -21.61 20.13
C ASP A 32 -0.27 -21.82 18.72
N PRO A 33 -0.68 -23.06 18.38
CA PRO A 33 -1.31 -23.36 17.09
C PRO A 33 -2.63 -22.62 16.88
N THR A 34 -3.41 -22.38 17.95
CA THR A 34 -4.72 -21.72 17.85
C THR A 34 -4.55 -20.26 17.40
N LEU A 35 -3.58 -19.56 18.01
CA LEU A 35 -3.20 -18.22 17.58
C LEU A 35 -2.72 -18.23 16.12
N ALA A 36 -1.87 -19.19 15.76
CA ALA A 36 -1.34 -19.28 14.41
C ALA A 36 -2.43 -19.52 13.36
N GLU A 37 -3.39 -20.40 13.63
CA GLU A 37 -4.57 -20.62 12.78
C GLU A 37 -5.40 -19.34 12.60
N HIS A 38 -5.65 -18.61 13.69
CA HIS A 38 -6.38 -17.35 13.64
C HIS A 38 -5.70 -16.33 12.71
N PHE A 39 -4.40 -16.13 12.88
CA PHE A 39 -3.63 -15.22 12.03
C PHE A 39 -3.57 -15.70 10.57
N LEU A 40 -3.34 -16.99 10.32
CA LEU A 40 -3.35 -17.54 8.97
C LEU A 40 -4.71 -17.36 8.28
N LYS A 41 -5.82 -17.46 9.04
CA LYS A 41 -7.18 -17.28 8.54
C LYS A 41 -7.50 -15.83 8.18
N PHE A 42 -7.14 -14.87 9.03
CA PHE A 42 -7.59 -13.47 8.90
C PHE A 42 -6.54 -12.51 8.34
N VAL A 43 -5.25 -12.81 8.53
CA VAL A 43 -4.14 -12.01 7.96
C VAL A 43 -3.61 -12.64 6.67
N GLY A 44 -3.59 -13.97 6.60
CA GLY A 44 -3.22 -14.73 5.42
C GLY A 44 -1.74 -15.12 5.39
N TYR A 45 -1.47 -16.36 4.95
CA TYR A 45 -0.13 -16.96 4.88
C TYR A 45 0.90 -16.07 4.20
N TYR A 46 0.63 -15.62 2.97
CA TYR A 46 1.60 -14.87 2.17
C TYR A 46 1.98 -13.51 2.79
N ARG A 47 1.04 -12.87 3.49
CA ARG A 47 1.30 -11.63 4.21
C ARG A 47 2.21 -11.89 5.40
N LEU A 48 1.90 -12.90 6.20
CA LEU A 48 2.68 -13.24 7.40
C LEU A 48 4.10 -13.69 7.09
N ILE A 49 4.30 -14.58 6.12
CA ILE A 49 5.66 -15.04 5.78
C ILE A 49 6.56 -13.94 5.23
N GLY A 50 5.97 -12.85 4.69
CA GLY A 50 6.72 -11.68 4.26
C GLY A 50 7.50 -11.04 5.41
N TYR A 51 6.92 -11.02 6.61
CA TYR A 51 7.56 -10.51 7.83
C TYR A 51 8.63 -11.45 8.40
N GLY A 52 8.70 -12.68 7.88
CA GLY A 52 9.71 -13.68 8.24
C GLY A 52 10.97 -13.65 7.38
N LEU A 53 10.98 -12.88 6.30
CA LEU A 53 12.09 -12.87 5.34
C LEU A 53 13.42 -12.46 5.96
N GLY A 54 13.41 -11.61 6.99
CA GLY A 54 14.62 -11.17 7.70
C GLY A 54 15.31 -12.27 8.50
N PHE A 55 14.61 -13.35 8.81
CA PHE A 55 15.16 -14.51 9.53
C PHE A 55 14.89 -15.83 8.79
N TYR A 56 14.66 -15.76 7.49
CA TYR A 56 14.53 -16.93 6.61
C TYR A 56 15.78 -17.08 5.75
N ASP A 57 16.53 -18.15 5.97
CA ASP A 57 17.69 -18.47 5.17
C ASP A 57 17.25 -19.06 3.82
N ARG A 58 17.59 -18.37 2.74
CA ARG A 58 17.22 -18.76 1.37
C ARG A 58 18.03 -19.95 0.86
N ALA A 59 19.25 -20.16 1.37
CA ALA A 59 20.10 -21.28 0.96
C ALA A 59 19.56 -22.59 1.54
N THR A 60 19.28 -22.61 2.84
CA THR A 60 18.74 -23.79 3.53
C THR A 60 17.22 -23.92 3.40
N LYS A 61 16.53 -22.85 2.98
CA LYS A 61 15.06 -22.75 2.93
C LYS A 61 14.38 -22.96 4.29
N CYS A 62 15.09 -22.63 5.37
CA CYS A 62 14.64 -22.75 6.74
C CYS A 62 14.67 -21.40 7.46
N TYR A 63 13.88 -21.28 8.52
CA TYR A 63 13.99 -20.17 9.46
C TYR A 63 15.20 -20.37 10.37
N VAL A 64 15.78 -19.25 10.81
CA VAL A 64 16.86 -19.25 11.80
C VAL A 64 16.37 -19.93 13.10
N ALA A 65 17.24 -20.71 13.72
CA ALA A 65 16.92 -21.44 14.95
C ALA A 65 16.41 -20.50 16.06
N GLY A 66 15.39 -20.96 16.80
CA GLY A 66 14.77 -20.19 17.89
C GLY A 66 13.69 -19.20 17.43
N LYS A 67 13.45 -19.05 16.12
CA LYS A 67 12.36 -18.22 15.62
C LYS A 67 11.01 -18.92 15.66
N SER A 68 9.98 -18.14 15.94
CA SER A 68 8.63 -18.60 16.19
C SER A 68 7.60 -17.89 15.31
N PHE A 69 6.40 -18.44 15.27
CA PHE A 69 5.26 -17.78 14.65
C PHE A 69 4.94 -16.44 15.32
N GLN A 70 5.18 -16.31 16.63
CA GLN A 70 5.00 -15.05 17.35
C GLN A 70 5.89 -13.94 16.80
N ASP A 71 7.15 -14.23 16.42
CA ASP A 71 8.02 -13.24 15.78
C ASP A 71 7.40 -12.67 14.49
N LEU A 72 6.72 -13.51 13.69
CA LEU A 72 6.01 -13.04 12.49
C LEU A 72 4.86 -12.10 12.84
N VAL A 73 4.11 -12.46 13.87
CA VAL A 73 2.97 -11.69 14.36
C VAL A 73 3.42 -10.35 14.92
N ASP A 74 4.52 -10.32 15.68
CA ASP A 74 5.07 -9.11 16.27
C ASP A 74 5.56 -8.14 15.19
N HIS A 75 6.31 -8.66 14.20
CA HIS A 75 6.75 -7.85 13.05
C HIS A 75 5.57 -7.30 12.24
N TYR A 76 4.55 -8.13 12.00
CA TYR A 76 3.32 -7.69 11.32
C TYR A 76 2.59 -6.60 12.11
N THR A 77 2.48 -6.77 13.43
CA THR A 77 1.77 -5.85 14.32
C THR A 77 2.49 -4.50 14.37
N LEU A 78 3.82 -4.54 14.49
CA LEU A 78 4.66 -3.35 14.43
C LEU A 78 4.47 -2.57 13.13
N ASP A 79 4.54 -3.22 11.95
CA ASP A 79 4.32 -2.53 10.66
C ASP A 79 2.93 -1.92 10.59
N ARG A 80 1.90 -2.66 11.05
CA ARG A 80 0.53 -2.18 11.06
C ARG A 80 0.39 -0.93 11.92
N GLU A 81 0.93 -0.93 13.13
CA GLU A 81 0.85 0.21 14.06
C GLU A 81 1.64 1.40 13.54
N LEU A 82 2.86 1.16 13.05
CA LEU A 82 3.68 2.20 12.44
C LEU A 82 2.98 2.85 11.25
N ARG A 83 2.33 2.05 10.39
CA ARG A 83 1.56 2.55 9.25
C ARG A 83 0.43 3.48 9.69
N VAL A 84 -0.26 3.19 10.78
CA VAL A 84 -1.32 4.07 11.29
C VAL A 84 -0.73 5.42 11.70
N LEU A 85 0.36 5.41 12.48
CA LEU A 85 1.01 6.64 12.94
C LEU A 85 1.55 7.48 11.77
N ILE A 86 2.19 6.84 10.80
CA ILE A 86 2.72 7.53 9.61
C ILE A 86 1.58 8.13 8.77
N MET A 87 0.48 7.42 8.59
CA MET A 87 -0.64 7.92 7.78
C MET A 87 -1.31 9.14 8.43
N ASP A 88 -1.44 9.17 9.76
CA ASP A 88 -1.96 10.34 10.49
C ASP A 88 -1.10 11.59 10.25
N GLU A 89 0.23 11.44 10.28
CA GLU A 89 1.12 12.58 10.06
C GLU A 89 1.21 12.99 8.58
N ILE A 90 1.17 12.02 7.65
CA ILE A 90 1.15 12.31 6.21
C ILE A 90 -0.10 13.12 5.84
N GLU A 91 -1.25 12.84 6.44
CA GLU A 91 -2.49 13.60 6.18
C GLU A 91 -2.30 15.09 6.46
N ARG A 92 -1.68 15.44 7.60
CA ARG A 92 -1.42 16.85 7.96
C ARG A 92 -0.46 17.53 7.00
N VAL A 93 0.59 16.82 6.59
CA VAL A 93 1.57 17.31 5.62
C VAL A 93 0.90 17.54 4.25
N GLU A 94 0.06 16.62 3.80
CA GLU A 94 -0.66 16.74 2.54
C GLU A 94 -1.53 18.00 2.50
N ILE A 95 -2.35 18.20 3.54
CA ILE A 95 -3.22 19.38 3.65
C ILE A 95 -2.41 20.67 3.70
N ALA A 96 -1.30 20.70 4.45
CA ALA A 96 -0.44 21.87 4.54
C ALA A 96 0.18 22.22 3.18
N VAL A 97 0.75 21.24 2.47
CA VAL A 97 1.36 21.44 1.14
C VAL A 97 0.32 21.92 0.13
N ARG A 98 -0.84 21.26 0.07
CA ARG A 98 -1.95 21.66 -0.81
C ARG A 98 -2.37 23.10 -0.55
N SER A 99 -2.53 23.47 0.72
CA SER A 99 -2.95 24.81 1.12
C SER A 99 -1.91 25.87 0.77
N CYS A 100 -0.62 25.59 1.00
CA CYS A 100 0.46 26.51 0.64
C CYS A 100 0.48 26.79 -0.87
N ILE A 101 0.38 25.73 -1.69
CA ILE A 101 0.34 25.85 -3.15
C ILE A 101 -0.86 26.68 -3.59
N VAL A 102 -2.07 26.33 -3.12
CA VAL A 102 -3.31 27.01 -3.54
C VAL A 102 -3.31 28.47 -3.10
N ASN A 103 -2.93 28.76 -1.85
CA ASN A 103 -2.92 30.14 -1.34
C ASN A 103 -1.94 31.02 -2.12
N TYR A 104 -0.71 30.53 -2.33
CA TYR A 104 0.30 31.29 -3.05
C TYR A 104 -0.08 31.51 -4.52
N LEU A 105 -0.43 30.44 -5.24
CA LEU A 105 -0.71 30.52 -6.68
C LEU A 105 -2.02 31.24 -6.97
N SER A 106 -3.04 31.11 -6.12
CA SER A 106 -4.31 31.82 -6.32
C SER A 106 -4.17 33.32 -6.13
N LEU A 107 -3.36 33.76 -5.17
CA LEU A 107 -3.08 35.18 -4.97
C LEU A 107 -2.18 35.76 -6.07
N THR A 108 -1.25 34.96 -6.60
CA THR A 108 -0.27 35.41 -7.60
C THR A 108 -0.82 35.38 -9.03
N TYR A 109 -1.55 34.33 -9.39
CA TYR A 109 -1.97 34.04 -10.77
C TYR A 109 -3.49 33.91 -10.94
N GLY A 110 -4.26 34.18 -9.88
CA GLY A 110 -5.72 34.12 -9.88
C GLY A 110 -6.29 32.74 -9.52
N PRO A 111 -7.61 32.66 -9.25
CA PRO A 111 -8.25 31.45 -8.72
C PRO A 111 -8.23 30.24 -9.66
N HIS A 112 -8.01 30.46 -10.96
CA HIS A 112 -7.91 29.42 -12.00
C HIS A 112 -6.49 29.23 -12.52
N TRP A 113 -5.47 29.51 -11.71
CA TRP A 113 -4.05 29.38 -12.08
C TRP A 113 -3.71 28.01 -12.73
N HIS A 114 -4.36 26.94 -12.30
CA HIS A 114 -4.14 25.57 -12.78
C HIS A 114 -4.62 25.35 -14.23
N LEU A 115 -5.43 26.26 -14.78
CA LEU A 115 -5.84 26.24 -16.20
C LEU A 115 -4.87 27.03 -17.10
N ASN A 116 -3.93 27.77 -16.52
CA ASN A 116 -2.96 28.57 -17.26
C ASN A 116 -1.66 27.79 -17.44
N GLN A 117 -1.42 27.26 -18.65
CA GLN A 117 -0.19 26.56 -18.99
C GLN A 117 1.08 27.40 -18.74
N GLY A 118 1.00 28.73 -18.86
CA GLY A 118 2.12 29.64 -18.63
C GLY A 118 2.62 29.71 -17.17
N VAL A 119 1.84 29.18 -16.21
CA VAL A 119 2.26 29.06 -14.80
C VAL A 119 3.16 27.84 -14.58
N PHE A 120 3.15 26.86 -15.50
CA PHE A 120 3.90 25.62 -15.38
C PHE A 120 5.27 25.73 -16.07
N VAL A 121 6.24 24.95 -15.59
CA VAL A 121 7.54 24.84 -16.26
C VAL A 121 7.38 24.21 -17.64
N THR A 122 8.21 24.62 -18.61
CA THR A 122 8.05 24.26 -20.03
C THR A 122 8.14 22.75 -20.32
N THR A 123 8.84 21.99 -19.47
CA THR A 123 8.96 20.53 -19.58
C THR A 123 7.79 19.77 -18.96
N PHE A 124 6.85 20.46 -18.31
CA PHE A 124 5.71 19.84 -17.67
C PHE A 124 4.68 19.40 -18.70
N ASP A 125 4.20 18.16 -18.59
CA ASP A 125 3.13 17.63 -19.44
C ASP A 125 1.77 18.19 -18.97
N PHE A 126 1.51 19.45 -19.31
CA PHE A 126 0.28 20.15 -18.97
C PHE A 126 -0.95 19.43 -19.53
N ALA A 127 -0.86 18.89 -20.75
CA ALA A 127 -1.97 18.17 -21.37
C ALA A 127 -2.37 16.92 -20.58
N LYS A 128 -1.39 16.15 -20.08
CA LYS A 128 -1.67 15.02 -19.18
C LYS A 128 -2.26 15.49 -17.85
N PHE A 129 -1.70 16.54 -17.25
CA PHE A 129 -2.23 17.12 -16.02
C PHE A 129 -3.70 17.52 -16.17
N SER A 130 -4.05 18.30 -17.20
CA SER A 130 -5.43 18.73 -17.45
C SER A 130 -6.38 17.55 -17.65
N ARG A 131 -5.96 16.50 -18.37
CA ARG A 131 -6.76 15.26 -18.51
C ARG A 131 -6.96 14.55 -17.17
N THR A 132 -5.93 14.48 -16.35
CA THR A 132 -6.02 13.87 -15.00
C THR A 132 -6.97 14.66 -14.13
N VAL A 133 -6.82 16.00 -14.05
CA VAL A 133 -7.74 16.86 -13.28
C VAL A 133 -9.19 16.69 -13.74
N ALA A 134 -9.45 16.72 -15.05
CA ALA A 134 -10.80 16.52 -15.58
C ALA A 134 -11.38 15.14 -15.20
N THR A 135 -10.56 14.09 -15.24
CA THR A 135 -10.96 12.74 -14.85
C THR A 135 -11.31 12.66 -13.37
N GLU A 136 -10.48 13.23 -12.50
CA GLU A 136 -10.69 13.19 -11.05
C GLU A 136 -11.88 14.06 -10.61
N VAL A 137 -12.06 15.25 -11.21
CA VAL A 137 -13.26 16.07 -10.99
C VAL A 137 -14.53 15.33 -11.42
N GLY A 138 -14.49 14.61 -12.55
CA GLY A 138 -15.63 13.82 -13.02
C GLY A 138 -15.96 12.61 -12.13
N ARG A 139 -14.99 12.10 -11.37
CA ARG A 139 -15.17 10.99 -10.41
C ARG A 139 -15.52 11.47 -9.00
N SER A 140 -15.12 12.68 -8.64
CA SER A 140 -15.30 13.21 -7.30
C SER A 140 -16.77 13.45 -6.98
N ARG A 141 -17.13 13.17 -5.74
CA ARG A 141 -18.46 13.41 -5.15
C ARG A 141 -18.39 14.47 -4.06
N GLU A 142 -17.33 15.26 -4.04
CA GLU A 142 -17.13 16.25 -3.00
C GLU A 142 -18.17 17.39 -3.13
N PRO A 143 -18.79 17.82 -2.02
CA PRO A 143 -19.85 18.84 -2.05
C PRO A 143 -19.44 20.13 -2.75
N PHE A 144 -18.18 20.56 -2.58
CA PHE A 144 -17.71 21.83 -3.13
C PHE A 144 -17.67 21.85 -4.67
N ILE A 145 -17.47 20.71 -5.33
CA ILE A 145 -17.51 20.62 -6.81
C ILE A 145 -18.94 20.82 -7.30
N TYR A 146 -19.93 20.20 -6.62
CA TYR A 146 -21.34 20.42 -6.93
C TYR A 146 -21.76 21.86 -6.72
N HIS A 147 -21.28 22.50 -5.65
CA HIS A 147 -21.55 23.93 -5.41
C HIS A 147 -20.91 24.82 -6.47
N TYR A 148 -19.69 24.51 -6.91
CA TYR A 148 -19.00 25.26 -7.96
C TYR A 148 -19.74 25.20 -9.30
N ASN A 149 -20.20 24.03 -9.73
CA ASN A 149 -20.90 23.86 -11.02
C ASN A 149 -22.32 24.45 -11.05
N ARG A 150 -22.86 24.91 -9.92
CA ARG A 150 -24.18 25.56 -9.82
C ARG A 150 -24.11 27.09 -9.79
N LYS A 151 -22.90 27.64 -9.78
CA LYS A 151 -22.66 29.08 -9.99
C LYS A 151 -22.37 29.34 -11.46
#